data_AF-A0A4W5QZA0-F1
#
_entry.id   AF-A0A4W5QZA0-F1
#
_cell.length_a   1.000
_cell.length_b   1.000
_cell.length_c   1.000
_cell.angle_alpha   90.00
_cell.angle_beta   90.00
_cell.angle_gamma   90.00
#
_symmetry.space_group_name_H-M   'P 1'
#
loop_
_entity.id
_entity.type
_entity.pdbx_description
1 polymer ?
#
loop_
_entity_poly.entity_id
_entity_poly.type
_entity_poly.pdbx_seq_one_letter_code
_entity_poly.pdbx_strand_id
1 'polypeptide(L)'
;MPDQTAKRMFTLQGMLKYKPPGNMSDPSSFRQDLVTGSKPVIHSILHWLLQRITELKKRAYLARFLVKLEVPAEFPQGGVITDTDHQLFQAKQKLQRSQQQLKDLRQAAADSKPESVPRVSKTFRMM
;
A
#
# COMPACT_ATOMS: atom_id res chain seq x y z
N MET A 1 -15.81 -0.76 23.36
CA MET A 1 -16.69 0.13 22.57
C MET A 1 -16.52 -0.16 21.08
N PRO A 2 -17.54 -0.68 20.39
CA PRO A 2 -17.47 -1.09 18.98
C PRO A 2 -17.14 0.08 18.02
N ASP A 3 -17.52 1.31 18.36
CA ASP A 3 -17.15 2.53 17.64
C ASP A 3 -15.64 2.75 17.52
N GLN A 4 -14.88 2.39 18.55
CA GLN A 4 -13.43 2.56 18.52
C GLN A 4 -12.78 1.54 17.56
N THR A 5 -13.33 0.33 17.50
CA THR A 5 -12.90 -0.71 16.56
C THR A 5 -13.20 -0.30 15.12
N ALA A 6 -14.39 0.22 14.84
CA ALA A 6 -14.74 0.72 13.52
C ALA A 6 -13.82 1.87 13.08
N LYS A 7 -13.55 2.85 13.95
CA LYS A 7 -12.59 3.93 13.67
C LYS A 7 -11.21 3.39 13.27
N ARG A 8 -10.66 2.42 14.03
CA ARG A 8 -9.37 1.78 13.70
C ARG A 8 -9.41 1.08 12.33
N MET A 9 -10.49 0.37 12.02
CA MET A 9 -10.69 -0.29 10.74
C MET A 9 -10.77 0.71 9.58
N PHE A 10 -11.44 1.86 9.77
CA PHE A 10 -11.47 2.95 8.78
C PHE A 10 -10.10 3.54 8.53
N THR A 11 -9.33 3.81 9.58
CA THR A 11 -7.97 4.35 9.43
C THR A 11 -7.10 3.39 8.62
N LEU A 12 -7.19 2.09 8.91
CA LEU A 12 -6.46 1.06 8.16
C LEU A 12 -6.92 1.00 6.68
N GLN A 13 -8.22 1.01 6.42
CA GLN A 13 -8.77 1.03 5.06
C GLN A 13 -8.31 2.28 4.28
N GLY A 14 -8.24 3.44 4.94
CA GLY A 14 -7.71 4.68 4.37
C GLY A 14 -6.22 4.60 4.03
N MET A 15 -5.40 3.99 4.90
CA MET A 15 -3.98 3.73 4.65
C MET A 15 -3.77 2.78 3.45
N LEU A 16 -4.63 1.77 3.34
CA LEU A 16 -4.59 0.80 2.24
C LEU A 16 -5.19 1.36 0.94
N LYS A 17 -5.82 2.55 1.00
CA LYS A 17 -6.60 3.20 -0.08
C LYS A 17 -7.70 2.28 -0.61
N TYR A 18 -8.39 1.60 0.29
CA TYR A 18 -9.58 0.84 -0.06
C TYR A 18 -10.68 1.80 -0.53
N LYS A 19 -11.33 1.47 -1.65
CA LYS A 19 -12.50 2.19 -2.14
C LYS A 19 -13.68 1.21 -2.12
N PRO A 20 -14.75 1.49 -1.36
CA PRO A 20 -15.92 0.62 -1.32
C PRO A 20 -16.52 0.47 -2.73
N PRO A 21 -17.01 -0.73 -3.11
CA PRO A 21 -17.76 -0.89 -4.35
C PRO A 21 -19.02 -0.01 -4.31
N GLY A 22 -19.41 0.55 -5.47
CA GLY A 22 -20.30 1.71 -5.63
C GLY A 22 -21.71 1.65 -4.99
N ASN A 23 -22.05 0.55 -4.35
CA ASN A 23 -23.29 0.34 -3.60
C ASN A 23 -23.20 0.94 -2.18
N MET A 24 -22.00 1.30 -1.71
CA MET A 24 -21.72 1.91 -0.39
C MET A 24 -21.22 3.35 -0.55
N SER A 25 -21.93 4.15 -1.34
CA SER A 25 -21.53 5.53 -1.66
C SER A 25 -21.64 6.48 -0.46
N ASP A 26 -22.43 6.12 0.56
CA ASP A 26 -22.59 6.92 1.77
C ASP A 26 -21.58 6.49 2.86
N PRO A 27 -20.62 7.35 3.23
CA PRO A 27 -19.63 7.05 4.26
C PRO A 27 -20.25 6.85 5.65
N SER A 28 -21.44 7.41 5.90
CA SER A 28 -22.18 7.27 7.15
C SER A 28 -22.85 5.91 7.30
N SER A 29 -23.49 5.40 6.25
CA SER A 29 -24.10 4.06 6.26
C SER A 29 -23.02 2.98 6.29
N PHE A 30 -21.94 3.15 5.53
CA PHE A 30 -20.79 2.25 5.57
C PHE A 30 -20.15 2.19 6.97
N ARG A 31 -20.09 3.32 7.69
CA ARG A 31 -19.65 3.36 9.08
C ARG A 31 -20.55 2.56 10.00
N GLN A 32 -21.85 2.76 9.86
CA GLN A 32 -22.83 2.07 10.69
C GLN A 32 -22.80 0.58 10.41
N ASP A 33 -22.81 0.17 9.15
CA ASP A 33 -22.72 -1.23 8.71
C ASP A 33 -21.43 -1.91 9.15
N LEU A 34 -20.32 -1.18 9.26
CA LEU A 34 -19.07 -1.70 9.81
C LEU A 34 -19.16 -1.90 11.34
N VAL A 35 -19.86 -1.02 12.06
CA VAL A 35 -20.11 -1.14 13.50
C VAL A 35 -21.06 -2.30 13.81
N THR A 36 -22.12 -2.48 13.03
CA THR A 36 -23.07 -3.61 13.16
C THR A 36 -22.55 -4.91 12.58
N GLY A 37 -21.44 -4.90 11.82
CA GLY A 37 -20.86 -6.10 11.25
C GLY A 37 -21.66 -6.69 10.09
N SER A 38 -22.20 -5.83 9.23
CA SER A 38 -22.99 -6.22 8.06
C SER A 38 -22.20 -7.16 7.15
N LYS A 39 -22.77 -8.35 6.89
CA LYS A 39 -22.20 -9.38 6.00
C LYS A 39 -21.68 -8.82 4.67
N PRO A 40 -22.47 -8.06 3.87
CA PRO A 40 -22.00 -7.54 2.58
C PRO A 40 -20.76 -6.65 2.72
N VAL A 41 -20.68 -5.80 3.75
CA VAL A 41 -19.52 -4.94 4.03
C VAL A 41 -18.29 -5.77 4.35
N ILE A 42 -18.40 -6.70 5.30
CA ILE A 42 -17.29 -7.54 5.73
C ILE A 42 -16.79 -8.40 4.57
N HIS A 43 -17.69 -9.06 3.83
CA HIS A 43 -17.31 -9.90 2.70
C HIS A 43 -16.61 -9.11 1.60
N SER A 44 -17.08 -7.91 1.25
CA SER A 44 -16.43 -7.05 0.26
C SER A 44 -15.02 -6.61 0.71
N ILE A 45 -14.84 -6.27 1.98
CA ILE A 45 -13.53 -5.92 2.54
C ILE A 45 -12.59 -7.13 2.52
N LEU A 46 -13.06 -8.29 3.00
CA LEU A 46 -12.24 -9.50 3.06
C LEU A 46 -11.83 -9.95 1.66
N HIS A 47 -12.77 -9.99 0.72
CA HIS A 47 -12.51 -10.35 -0.67
C HIS A 47 -11.41 -9.46 -1.27
N TRP A 48 -11.50 -8.14 -1.05
CA TRP A 48 -10.49 -7.20 -1.55
C TRP A 48 -9.12 -7.36 -0.87
N LEU A 49 -9.10 -7.53 0.46
CA LEU A 49 -7.87 -7.73 1.23
C LEU A 49 -7.13 -9.00 0.80
N LEU A 50 -7.88 -10.09 0.63
CA LEU A 50 -7.33 -11.41 0.34
C LEU A 50 -6.83 -11.53 -1.11
N GLN A 51 -7.43 -10.83 -2.07
CA GLN A 51 -6.97 -10.84 -3.46
C GLN A 51 -5.57 -10.23 -3.66
N ARG A 52 -5.13 -9.33 -2.78
CA ARG A 52 -3.90 -8.52 -3.00
C ARG A 52 -3.00 -8.44 -1.77
N ILE A 53 -2.94 -9.51 -0.97
CA ILE A 53 -2.21 -9.53 0.31
C ILE A 53 -0.75 -9.06 0.16
N THR A 54 -0.04 -9.48 -0.89
CA THR A 54 1.37 -9.13 -1.11
C THR A 54 1.55 -7.63 -1.38
N GLU A 55 0.72 -7.04 -2.23
CA GLU A 55 0.71 -5.60 -2.50
C GLU A 55 0.31 -4.79 -1.28
N LEU A 56 -0.73 -5.25 -0.56
CA LEU A 56 -1.26 -4.59 0.62
C LEU A 56 -0.29 -4.65 1.80
N LYS A 57 0.45 -5.76 1.98
CA LYS A 57 1.55 -5.84 2.95
C LYS A 57 2.64 -4.81 2.65
N LYS A 58 3.03 -4.67 1.38
CA LYS A 58 4.00 -3.64 0.96
C LYS A 58 3.46 -2.23 1.22
N ARG A 59 2.20 -1.96 0.89
CA ARG A 59 1.56 -0.67 1.20
C ARG A 59 1.46 -0.40 2.69
N ALA A 60 1.03 -1.37 3.49
CA ALA A 60 0.93 -1.25 4.96
C ALA A 60 2.30 -0.98 5.59
N TYR A 61 3.33 -1.71 5.14
CA TYR A 61 4.70 -1.48 5.59
C TYR A 61 5.15 -0.04 5.29
N LEU A 62 4.87 0.45 4.08
CA LEU A 62 5.25 1.81 3.69
C LEU A 62 4.39 2.89 4.33
N ALA A 63 3.11 2.63 4.57
CA ALA A 63 2.22 3.55 5.27
C ALA A 63 2.79 3.89 6.65
N ARG A 64 3.39 2.94 7.36
CA ARG A 64 4.06 3.19 8.64
C ARG A 64 5.14 4.27 8.59
N PHE A 65 5.82 4.43 7.45
CA PHE A 65 6.90 5.40 7.26
C PHE A 65 6.45 6.66 6.50
N LEU A 66 5.41 6.56 5.66
CA LEU A 66 4.94 7.63 4.79
C LEU A 66 3.75 8.40 5.36
N VAL A 67 3.02 7.85 6.33
CA VAL A 67 1.95 8.59 7.00
C VAL A 67 2.55 9.83 7.68
N LYS A 68 1.90 10.97 7.48
CA LYS A 68 2.26 12.22 8.15
C LYS A 68 1.97 12.01 9.63
N LEU A 69 3.02 12.08 10.45
CA LEU A 69 2.85 12.31 11.88
C LEU A 69 2.39 13.76 11.98
N GLU A 70 1.13 13.99 12.31
CA GLU A 70 0.66 15.33 12.64
C GLU A 70 1.11 15.60 14.08
N VAL A 71 2.10 16.49 14.23
CA VAL A 71 2.50 17.00 15.54
C VAL A 71 1.39 17.94 16.02
N PRO A 72 0.76 17.67 17.18
CA PRO A 72 -0.28 18.55 17.71
C PRO A 72 0.25 19.98 17.89
N ALA A 73 -0.55 20.98 17.49
CA ALA A 73 -0.20 22.40 17.60
C ALA A 73 -0.03 22.90 19.05
N GLU A 74 -0.37 22.05 20.03
CA GLU A 74 -0.17 22.28 21.47
C GLU A 74 1.30 22.12 21.89
N PHE A 75 2.13 21.46 21.09
CA PHE A 75 3.57 21.42 21.34
C PHE A 75 4.20 22.72 20.81
N PRO A 76 4.98 23.46 21.62
CA PRO A 76 5.72 24.61 21.12
C PRO A 76 6.65 24.10 20.01
N GLN A 77 6.41 24.54 18.78
CA GLN A 77 7.26 24.23 17.62
C GLN A 77 8.60 24.96 17.77
N GLY A 78 9.39 24.56 18.76
CA GLY A 78 10.76 24.99 18.92
C GLY A 78 11.61 24.43 17.77
N GLY A 79 12.72 25.11 17.47
CA GLY A 79 13.57 24.82 16.30
C GLY A 79 13.93 23.34 16.10
N VAL A 80 14.09 22.58 17.18
CA VAL A 80 14.41 21.14 17.10
C VAL A 80 13.27 20.30 16.51
N ILE A 81 12.01 20.61 16.82
CA ILE A 81 10.85 19.87 16.28
C ILE A 81 10.70 20.17 14.79
N THR A 82 10.84 21.44 14.39
CA THR A 82 10.79 21.84 12.97
C THR A 82 11.94 21.27 12.17
N ASP A 83 13.16 21.23 12.73
CA ASP A 83 14.32 20.62 12.08
C ASP A 83 14.16 19.11 11.95
N THR A 84 13.62 18.45 12.98
CA THR A 84 13.34 17.00 12.96
C THR A 84 12.26 16.66 11.93
N ASP A 85 11.20 17.46 11.84
CA ASP A 85 10.15 17.31 10.83
C ASP A 85 10.72 17.50 9.42
N HIS A 86 11.62 18.47 9.23
CA HIS A 86 12.31 18.68 7.96
C HIS A 86 13.19 17.49 7.58
N GLN A 87 13.98 16.95 8.53
CA GLN A 87 14.80 15.75 8.31
C GLN A 87 13.93 14.52 8.00
N LEU A 88 12.82 14.33 8.71
CA LEU A 88 11.85 13.27 8.43
C LEU A 88 11.25 13.42 7.04
N PHE A 89 10.92 14.64 6.62
CA PHE A 89 10.40 14.92 5.28
C PHE A 89 11.44 14.55 4.20
N GLN A 90 12.69 14.96 4.37
CA GLN A 90 13.77 14.60 3.45
C GLN A 90 13.99 13.08 3.38
N ALA A 91 13.99 12.40 4.52
CA ALA A 91 14.13 10.94 4.59
C ALA A 91 12.98 10.23 3.87
N LYS A 92 11.74 10.69 4.07
CA LYS A 92 10.56 10.18 3.34
C LYS A 92 10.69 10.38 1.82
N GLN A 93 11.18 11.55 1.39
CA GLN A 93 11.37 11.84 -0.03
C GLN A 93 12.45 10.96 -0.66
N LYS A 94 13.58 10.74 0.03
CA LYS A 94 14.64 9.83 -0.42
C LYS A 94 14.12 8.39 -0.56
N LEU A 95 13.33 7.92 0.41
CA LEU A 95 12.68 6.61 0.35
C LEU A 95 11.78 6.51 -0.89
N GLN A 96 10.91 7.50 -1.13
CA GLN A 96 10.02 7.50 -2.30
C GLN A 96 10.79 7.45 -3.63
N ARG A 97 11.87 8.23 -3.77
CA ARG A 97 12.71 8.23 -4.98
C ARG A 97 13.37 6.87 -5.20
N SER A 98 14.00 6.30 -4.19
CA SER A 98 14.64 4.98 -4.28
C SER A 98 13.64 3.88 -4.62
N GLN A 99 12.42 3.95 -4.07
CA GLN A 99 11.36 3.01 -4.42
C GLN A 99 10.89 3.11 -5.86
N GLN A 100 10.83 4.33 -6.41
CA GLN A 100 10.48 4.54 -7.81
C GLN A 100 11.57 3.95 -8.71
N GLN A 101 12.84 4.26 -8.43
CA GLN A 101 13.98 3.70 -9.15
C GLN A 101 13.99 2.15 -9.11
N LEU A 102 13.70 1.53 -7.96
CA LEU A 102 13.61 0.07 -7.87
C LEU A 102 12.46 -0.53 -8.69
N LYS A 103 11.35 0.19 -8.84
CA LYS A 103 10.25 -0.25 -9.71
C LYS A 103 10.67 -0.15 -11.18
N ASP A 104 11.25 0.97 -11.58
CA ASP A 104 11.68 1.22 -12.95
C ASP A 104 12.74 0.20 -13.37
N LEU A 105 13.73 -0.08 -12.51
CA LEU A 105 14.76 -1.10 -12.76
C LEU A 105 14.19 -2.52 -12.83
N ARG A 106 13.21 -2.85 -11.98
CA ARG A 106 12.53 -4.16 -12.06
C ARG A 106 11.73 -4.31 -13.35
N GLN A 107 11.07 -3.24 -13.79
CA GLN A 107 10.31 -3.24 -15.04
C GLN A 107 11.26 -3.39 -16.23
N ALA A 108 12.33 -2.59 -16.27
CA ALA A 108 13.37 -2.69 -17.29
C ALA A 108 14.02 -4.08 -17.36
N ALA A 109 14.29 -4.70 -16.20
CA ALA A 109 14.85 -6.06 -16.14
C ALA A 109 13.85 -7.16 -16.53
N ALA A 110 12.54 -6.92 -16.39
CA ALA A 110 11.50 -7.83 -16.85
C ALA A 110 11.30 -7.72 -18.37
N ASP A 111 11.40 -6.50 -18.92
CA ASP A 111 11.28 -6.21 -20.35
C ASP A 111 12.53 -6.67 -21.12
N SER A 112 13.70 -6.73 -20.48
CA SER A 112 14.97 -7.17 -21.07
C SER A 112 15.17 -8.69 -21.12
N LYS A 113 14.13 -9.51 -20.96
CA LYS A 113 14.23 -10.98 -21.05
C LYS A 113 13.64 -11.48 -22.39
N PRO A 114 14.42 -11.47 -23.49
CA PRO A 114 13.99 -12.07 -24.74
C PRO A 114 14.10 -13.59 -24.66
N GLU A 115 13.06 -14.23 -25.18
CA GLU A 115 13.03 -15.61 -25.62
C GLU A 115 14.20 -15.90 -26.59
N SER A 116 15.07 -16.85 -26.26
CA SER A 116 15.81 -17.69 -27.23
C SER A 116 16.75 -18.64 -26.49
N VAL A 117 16.28 -19.85 -26.20
CA VAL A 117 17.18 -21.00 -26.12
C VAL A 117 17.03 -21.73 -27.45
N PRO A 118 17.90 -21.50 -28.44
CA PRO A 118 17.90 -22.35 -29.63
C PRO A 118 18.30 -23.76 -29.19
N ARG A 119 17.34 -24.68 -29.28
CA ARG A 119 17.57 -26.11 -29.08
C ARG A 119 18.51 -26.54 -30.22
N VAL A 120 19.77 -26.81 -29.90
CA VAL A 120 20.72 -27.39 -30.85
C VAL A 120 20.21 -28.79 -31.23
N SER A 121 19.45 -28.86 -32.32
CA SER A 121 19.14 -30.11 -33.00
C SER A 121 20.47 -30.71 -33.45
N LYS A 122 20.92 -31.76 -32.76
CA LYS A 122 22.01 -32.62 -33.21
C LYS A 122 21.58 -33.35 -34.47
N THR A 123 21.74 -32.73 -35.63
CA THR A 123 21.98 -33.44 -36.89
C THR A 123 23.48 -33.73 -36.96
N PHE A 124 23.90 -34.86 -36.38
CA PHE A 124 25.19 -35.45 -36.73
C PHE A 124 24.95 -36.76 -37.49
N ARG A 125 25.14 -36.62 -38.80
CA ARG A 125 25.17 -37.62 -39.87
C ARG A 125 26.14 -38.76 -39.51
N MET A 126 25.68 -40.00 -39.58
CA MET A 126 26.52 -41.19 -39.65
C MET A 126 26.09 -41.99 -40.88
N MET A 127 26.85 -41.80 -41.96
CA MET A 127 27.04 -42.69 -43.10
C MET A 127 28.44 -42.41 -43.63
#